data_AF-A0A3D4V2S2-F1
#
_entry.id   AF-A0A3D4V2S2-F1
#
_cell.length_a   1.000
_cell.length_b   1.000
_cell.length_c   1.000
_cell.angle_alpha   90.00
_cell.angle_beta   90.00
_cell.angle_gamma   90.00
#
_symmetry.space_group_name_H-M   'P 1'
#
loop_
_entity.id
_entity.type
_entity.pdbx_description
1 polymer ?
#
loop_
_entity_poly.entity_id
_entity_poly.type
_entity_poly.pdbx_seq_one_letter_code
_entity_poly.pdbx_strand_id
1 'polypeptide(L)' 'DPNFINSGKLVRELEREDIRELVEGNYRIIYKIINNNMIHILMIHHNARDLTK' A
#
# COMPACT_ATOMS: atom_id res chain seq x y z
N ASP A 1 -6.78 -20.83 0.30
CA ASP A 1 -6.85 -19.43 0.78
C ASP A 1 -6.82 -18.46 -0.38
N PRO A 2 -7.74 -17.49 -0.44
CA PRO A 2 -7.56 -16.38 -1.37
C PRO A 2 -6.35 -15.57 -0.90
N ASN A 3 -5.39 -15.39 -1.79
CA ASN A 3 -4.22 -14.59 -1.54
C ASN A 3 -4.60 -13.10 -1.63
N PHE A 4 -4.76 -12.45 -0.46
CA PHE A 4 -5.23 -11.05 -0.37
C PHE A 4 -4.12 -10.00 -0.53
N ILE A 5 -2.91 -10.38 -0.95
CA ILE A 5 -1.82 -9.42 -1.24
C ILE A 5 -2.23 -8.40 -2.31
N ASN A 6 -3.27 -8.71 -3.10
CA ASN A 6 -3.83 -7.83 -4.12
C ASN A 6 -5.06 -7.02 -3.68
N SER A 7 -5.35 -6.91 -2.37
CA SER A 7 -6.52 -6.14 -1.86
C SER A 7 -6.36 -4.62 -1.94
N GLY A 8 -5.12 -4.12 -2.05
CA GLY A 8 -4.86 -2.68 -2.22
C GLY A 8 -5.18 -2.16 -3.62
N LYS A 9 -5.14 -0.85 -3.82
CA LYS A 9 -5.12 -0.23 -5.15
C LYS A 9 -3.67 -0.05 -5.60
N LEU A 10 -3.44 -0.03 -6.91
CA LEU A 10 -2.13 0.39 -7.44
C LEU A 10 -1.89 1.85 -7.09
N VAL A 11 -0.66 2.17 -6.67
CA VAL A 11 -0.24 3.57 -6.51
C VAL A 11 0.01 4.14 -7.91
N ARG A 12 -0.97 4.88 -8.44
CA ARG A 12 -1.00 5.35 -9.83
C ARG A 12 0.21 6.21 -10.19
N GLU A 13 0.76 6.92 -9.20
CA GLU A 13 1.88 7.84 -9.35
C GLU A 13 3.22 7.12 -9.56
N LEU A 14 3.32 5.83 -9.26
CA LEU A 14 4.60 5.11 -9.23
C LEU A 14 4.85 4.21 -10.45
N GLU A 15 3.89 4.05 -11.37
CA GLU A 15 3.99 3.11 -12.52
C GLU A 15 4.48 1.69 -12.13
N ARG A 16 4.16 1.27 -10.89
CA ARG A 16 4.64 0.03 -10.28
C ARG A 16 3.48 -0.83 -9.80
N GLU A 17 3.35 -2.03 -10.36
CA GLU A 17 2.23 -2.93 -10.04
C GLU A 17 2.38 -3.63 -8.68
N ASP A 18 3.60 -3.72 -8.17
CA ASP A 18 3.93 -4.35 -6.89
C ASP A 18 3.84 -3.37 -5.71
N ILE A 19 3.64 -2.07 -5.95
CA ILE A 19 3.42 -1.08 -4.88
C ILE A 19 1.95 -0.73 -4.82
N ARG A 20 1.37 -0.91 -3.63
CA ARG A 20 -0.07 -0.86 -3.43
C ARG A 20 -0.40 -0.06 -2.20
N GLU A 21 -1.57 0.56 -2.24
CA GLU A 21 -2.13 1.35 -1.15
C GLU A 21 -3.43 0.74 -0.62
N LEU A 22 -3.64 0.85 0.68
CA LEU A 22 -4.90 0.56 1.34
C LEU A 22 -5.26 1.73 2.26
N VAL A 23 -6.54 2.07 2.32
CA VAL A 23 -7.06 3.05 3.28
C VAL A 23 -7.75 2.29 4.40
N GLU A 24 -7.33 2.55 5.64
CA GLU A 24 -7.94 2.03 6.86
C GLU A 24 -8.21 3.21 7.81
N GLY A 25 -9.48 3.57 7.97
CA GLY A 25 -9.88 4.80 8.66
C GLY A 25 -9.17 6.04 8.10
N ASN A 26 -8.49 6.78 8.97
CA ASN A 26 -7.73 8.00 8.61
C ASN A 26 -6.29 7.72 8.16
N TYR A 27 -5.92 6.46 7.91
CA TYR A 27 -4.56 6.09 7.54
C TYR A 27 -4.51 5.51 6.14
N ARG A 28 -3.41 5.80 5.43
CA ARG A 28 -2.99 5.17 4.19
C ARG A 28 -1.82 4.24 4.50
N ILE A 29 -1.98 2.97 4.19
CA ILE A 29 -0.94 1.94 4.29
C ILE A 29 -0.38 1.71 2.89
N ILE A 30 0.90 2.00 2.69
CA ILE A 30 1.61 1.73 1.44
C ILE A 30 2.49 0.50 1.66
N TYR A 31 2.33 -0.51 0.82
CA TYR A 31 3.08 -1.75 0.91
C TYR A 31 3.58 -2.22 -0.45
N LYS A 32 4.60 -3.08 -0.43
CA LYS A 32 5.20 -3.71 -1.60
C LYS A 32 4.96 -5.22 -1.58
N ILE A 33 4.49 -5.80 -2.67
CA ILE A 33 4.45 -7.25 -2.87
C ILE A 33 5.87 -7.74 -3.20
N ILE A 34 6.38 -8.70 -2.44
CA ILE A 34 7.69 -9.31 -2.71
C ILE A 34 7.53 -10.64 -3.44
N ASN A 35 6.54 -11.43 -3.04
CA ASN A 35 6.12 -12.66 -3.70
C ASN A 35 4.70 -13.00 -3.24
N ASN A 36 4.20 -14.17 -3.66
CA ASN A 36 2.84 -14.62 -3.35
C ASN A 36 2.54 -14.78 -1.85
N ASN A 37 3.53 -14.75 -0.96
CA ASN A 37 3.36 -15.05 0.45
C ASN A 37 3.93 -13.96 1.36
N MET A 38 4.45 -12.88 0.80
CA MET A 38 5.15 -11.85 1.55
C MET A 38 4.92 -10.46 0.97
N ILE A 39 4.61 -9.53 1.88
CA ILE A 39 4.60 -8.09 1.61
C ILE A 39 5.53 -7.37 2.57
N HIS A 40 6.04 -6.23 2.16
CA HIS A 40 6.73 -5.29 3.03
C HIS A 40 5.85 -4.05 3.21
N ILE A 41 5.58 -3.65 4.45
CA ILE A 41 4.98 -2.34 4.73
C ILE A 41 6.06 -1.28 4.55
N LEU A 42 5.84 -0.36 3.62
CA LEU A 42 6.79 0.72 3.33
C LEU A 42 6.50 1.97 4.16
N MET A 43 5.21 2.27 4.38
CA MET A 43 4.77 3.46 5.08
C MET A 43 3.36 3.29 5.63
N ILE A 44 3.12 3.84 6.83
CA ILE A 44 1.77 4.09 7.35
C ILE A 44 1.68 5.60 7.57
N HIS A 45 0.78 6.25 6.83
CA HIS A 45 0.65 7.70 6.81
C HIS A 45 -0.74 8.12 7.26
N HIS A 46 -0.84 9.14 8.11
CA HIS A 46 -2.13 9.70 8.51
C HIS A 46 -2.62 10.69 7.43
N ASN A 47 -3.81 10.46 6.86
CA ASN A 47 -4.34 11.21 5.72
C ASN A 47 -4.52 12.72 5.98
N ALA A 48 -4.73 13.13 7.22
CA ALA A 48 -4.78 14.56 7.57
C ALA A 48 -3.41 15.26 7.57
N ARG A 49 -2.30 14.52 7.36
CA ARG A 49 -0.96 15.08 7.25
C ARG A 49 -0.57 15.15 5.78
N ASP A 50 0.16 16.21 5.43
CA ASP A 50 0.80 16.33 4.13
C ASP A 50 1.81 15.17 3.97
N LEU A 51 1.72 14.44 2.85
CA LEU A 51 2.63 13.32 2.55
C LEU A 51 4.04 13.81 2.18
N THR A 52 4.16 15.08 1.80
CA THR A 52 5.42 15.67 1.30
C THR A 52 6.27 16.33 2.40
N LYS A 53 5.83 16.27 3.65
CA LYS A 53 6.45 16.95 4.80
C LYS A 53 7.01 15.98 5.84
#